data_AF-A0ABD2XDW5-F1
#
_entry.id   AF-A0ABD2XDW5-F1
#
_cell.length_a   1.000
_cell.length_b   1.000
_cell.length_c   1.000
_cell.angle_alpha   90.00
_cell.angle_beta   90.00
_cell.angle_gamma   90.00
#
_symmetry.space_group_name_H-M   'P 1'
#
loop_
_entity.id
_entity.type
_entity.pdbx_description
1 polymer ?
#
loop_
_entity_poly.entity_id
_entity_poly.type
_entity_poly.pdbx_seq_one_letter_code
_entity_poly.pdbx_strand_id
1 'polypeptide(L)'
;MNEALARNSNTEFNKNGAFAQNWKGGTAVRVVRKLKLPKNNPYIRDDFWRYDGTYKVVAYWKEKGIDTYENCRFLLNRDDSPSTECSNNNDDAESYQVRKVKIGKLPLIHSNNRKRQVPEGGKHSP
;
A
#
# COMPACT_ATOMS: atom_id res chain seq x y z
N MET A 1 -17.26 -13.44 10.08
CA MET A 1 -16.39 -12.61 9.22
C MET A 1 -15.29 -13.45 8.55
N ASN A 2 -14.44 -14.15 9.31
CA ASN A 2 -13.32 -14.92 8.76
C ASN A 2 -13.75 -15.97 7.72
N GLU A 3 -14.83 -16.71 7.98
CA GLU A 3 -15.37 -17.68 7.04
C GLU A 3 -15.81 -17.03 5.72
N ALA A 4 -16.49 -15.88 5.78
CA ALA A 4 -16.91 -15.16 4.59
C ALA A 4 -15.71 -14.72 3.73
N LEU A 5 -14.64 -14.24 4.38
CA LEU A 5 -13.41 -13.88 3.68
C LEU A 5 -12.71 -15.12 3.08
N ALA A 6 -12.71 -16.24 3.80
CA ALA A 6 -12.15 -17.50 3.30
C ALA A 6 -12.88 -18.03 2.06
N ARG A 7 -14.22 -17.88 2.02
CA ARG A 7 -15.04 -18.26 0.86
C ARG A 7 -14.81 -17.41 -0.39
N ASN A 8 -14.10 -16.28 -0.29
CA ASN A 8 -13.69 -15.51 -1.46
C ASN A 8 -12.51 -16.16 -2.23
N SER A 9 -11.80 -17.10 -1.59
CA SER A 9 -10.74 -17.89 -2.24
C SER A 9 -11.32 -18.77 -3.36
N ASN A 10 -10.58 -18.94 -4.46
CA ASN A 10 -10.96 -19.87 -5.53
C ASN A 10 -10.59 -21.32 -5.20
N THR A 11 -11.05 -21.80 -4.05
CA THR A 11 -10.83 -23.16 -3.55
C THR A 11 -12.04 -23.62 -2.78
N GLU A 12 -12.20 -24.93 -2.63
CA GLU A 12 -13.14 -25.47 -1.65
C GLU A 12 -12.81 -24.96 -0.24
N PHE A 13 -13.86 -24.71 0.54
CA PHE A 13 -13.70 -24.20 1.89
C PHE A 13 -13.18 -25.30 2.82
N ASN A 14 -12.11 -25.01 3.55
CA ASN A 14 -11.53 -25.91 4.54
C ASN A 14 -11.23 -25.15 5.84
N LYS A 15 -11.72 -25.66 6.97
CA LYS A 15 -11.55 -25.03 8.29
C LYS A 15 -10.09 -24.89 8.75
N ASN A 16 -9.20 -25.73 8.22
CA ASN A 16 -7.76 -25.70 8.56
C ASN A 16 -6.97 -24.71 7.69
N GLY A 17 -7.54 -24.28 6.57
CA GLY A 17 -6.88 -23.44 5.58
C GLY A 17 -6.90 -24.04 4.18
N ALA A 18 -6.63 -23.19 3.19
CA ALA A 18 -6.50 -23.59 1.79
C ALA A 18 -5.56 -22.64 1.04
N PHE A 19 -5.02 -23.13 -0.09
CA PHE A 19 -4.19 -22.37 -1.01
C PHE A 19 -4.78 -22.47 -2.43
N ALA A 20 -5.05 -21.32 -3.05
CA ALA A 20 -5.63 -21.23 -4.39
C ALA A 20 -4.54 -21.18 -5.47
N GLN A 21 -4.42 -22.26 -6.25
CA GLN A 21 -3.50 -22.28 -7.40
C GLN A 21 -3.90 -21.24 -8.46
N ASN A 22 -5.20 -21.12 -8.75
CA ASN A 22 -5.75 -20.08 -9.63
C ASN A 22 -6.50 -19.00 -8.83
N TRP A 23 -5.78 -18.30 -7.96
CA TRP A 23 -6.33 -17.27 -7.06
C TRP A 23 -7.06 -16.12 -7.78
N LYS A 24 -6.72 -15.84 -9.05
CA LYS A 24 -7.41 -14.85 -9.87
C LYS A 24 -8.87 -15.21 -10.20
N GLY A 25 -9.28 -16.47 -10.06
CA GLY A 25 -10.68 -16.85 -10.20
C GLY A 25 -11.55 -16.49 -8.98
N GLY A 26 -10.95 -16.03 -7.88
CA GLY A 26 -11.65 -15.76 -6.63
C GLY A 26 -12.47 -14.47 -6.65
N THR A 27 -13.35 -14.33 -5.66
CA THR A 27 -14.18 -13.14 -5.48
C THR A 27 -13.33 -11.93 -5.10
N ALA A 28 -13.59 -10.81 -5.78
CA ALA A 28 -12.90 -9.54 -5.54
C ALA A 28 -13.18 -8.96 -4.13
N VAL A 29 -12.13 -8.47 -3.48
CA VAL A 29 -12.15 -7.80 -2.18
C VAL A 29 -11.66 -6.37 -2.35
N ARG A 30 -12.50 -5.39 -2.03
CA ARG A 30 -12.11 -3.97 -2.01
C ARG A 30 -11.34 -3.68 -0.72
N VAL A 31 -10.10 -3.21 -0.85
CA VAL A 31 -9.26 -2.90 0.32
C VAL A 31 -9.23 -1.39 0.54
N VAL A 32 -9.56 -0.99 1.77
CA VAL A 32 -9.44 0.39 2.24
C VAL A 32 -8.43 0.40 3.37
N ARG A 33 -7.41 1.27 3.28
CA ARG A 33 -6.38 1.43 4.31
C ARG A 33 -6.59 2.76 5.03
N LYS A 34 -6.57 2.72 6.36
CA LYS A 34 -6.43 3.93 7.17
C LYS A 34 -5.00 4.45 7.00
N LEU A 35 -4.82 5.68 6.53
CA LEU A 35 -3.50 6.30 6.56
C LEU A 35 -3.30 6.90 7.95
N LYS A 36 -2.21 6.48 8.59
CA LYS A 36 -1.69 7.18 9.76
C LYS A 36 -0.71 8.23 9.26
N LEU A 37 -1.18 9.46 9.11
CA LEU A 37 -0.31 10.60 8.84
C LEU A 37 0.41 10.98 10.15
N PRO A 38 1.64 11.53 10.07
CA PRO A 38 2.33 12.00 11.25
C PRO A 38 1.57 13.20 11.85
N LYS A 39 1.50 13.27 13.18
CA LYS A 39 0.67 14.24 13.93
C LYS A 39 0.97 15.71 13.60
N ASN A 40 2.17 16.00 13.10
CA ASN A 40 2.62 17.34 12.72
C ASN A 40 2.26 17.73 11.27
N ASN A 41 1.57 16.88 10.51
CA ASN A 41 1.14 17.22 9.16
C ASN A 41 0.01 18.25 9.21
N PRO A 42 0.14 19.44 8.58
CA PRO A 42 -0.87 20.50 8.61
C PRO A 42 -2.22 20.12 7.98
N TYR A 43 -2.26 19.03 7.21
CA TYR A 43 -3.48 18.52 6.57
C TYR A 43 -4.04 17.28 7.25
N ILE A 44 -3.53 16.89 8.42
CA ILE A 44 -4.04 15.75 9.15
C ILE A 44 -5.47 16.06 9.62
N ARG A 45 -6.43 15.26 9.15
CA ARG A 45 -7.79 15.19 9.70
C ARG A 45 -7.87 14.00 10.65
N ASP A 46 -8.90 13.98 11.49
CA ASP A 46 -9.11 12.92 12.49
C ASP A 46 -9.15 11.52 11.87
N ASP A 47 -9.71 11.40 10.66
CA ASP A 47 -9.73 10.16 9.89
C ASP A 47 -9.35 10.37 8.42
N PHE A 48 -8.41 9.55 7.95
CA PHE A 48 -8.00 9.49 6.54
C PHE A 48 -8.03 8.04 6.06
N TRP A 49 -8.90 7.77 5.10
CA TRP A 49 -9.07 6.45 4.48
C TRP A 49 -8.73 6.55 2.99
N ARG A 50 -7.90 5.62 2.50
CA ARG A 50 -7.57 5.51 1.08
C ARG A 50 -8.06 4.17 0.55
N TYR A 51 -8.84 4.22 -0.53
CA TYR A 51 -9.11 3.03 -1.33
C TYR A 51 -7.83 2.62 -2.04
N ASP A 52 -7.44 1.37 -1.86
CA ASP A 52 -6.13 0.87 -2.28
C ASP A 52 -6.19 -0.04 -3.51
N GLY A 53 -7.39 -0.43 -3.90
CA GLY A 53 -7.65 -1.26 -5.07
C GLY A 53 -8.40 -2.54 -4.74
N THR A 54 -8.48 -3.38 -5.75
CA THR A 54 -9.12 -4.70 -5.68
C THR A 54 -8.09 -5.79 -5.44
N TYR A 55 -8.37 -6.65 -4.47
CA TYR A 55 -7.54 -7.77 -4.05
C TYR A 55 -8.30 -9.07 -4.15
N LYS A 56 -7.58 -10.19 -4.16
CA LYS A 56 -8.13 -11.54 -4.11
C LYS A 56 -7.41 -12.36 -3.04
N VAL A 57 -8.14 -13.30 -2.45
CA VAL A 57 -7.59 -14.20 -1.42
C VAL A 57 -6.82 -15.32 -2.11
N VAL A 58 -5.52 -15.40 -1.83
CA VAL A 58 -4.63 -16.44 -2.36
C VAL A 58 -4.59 -17.64 -1.43
N ALA A 59 -4.52 -17.39 -0.12
CA ALA A 59 -4.45 -18.45 0.88
C ALA A 59 -5.00 -17.96 2.21
N TYR A 60 -5.39 -18.92 3.04
CA TYR A 60 -5.73 -18.68 4.44
C TYR A 60 -5.37 -19.89 5.28
N TRP A 61 -4.98 -19.69 6.53
CA TRP A 61 -4.56 -20.75 7.44
C TRP A 61 -4.78 -20.33 8.89
N LYS A 62 -4.83 -21.32 9.78
CA LYS A 62 -4.80 -21.08 11.22
C LYS A 62 -3.36 -21.00 11.71
N GLU A 63 -3.08 -20.02 12.55
CA GLU A 63 -1.79 -19.85 13.19
C GLU A 63 -1.95 -19.52 14.66
N LYS A 64 -1.15 -20.17 15.51
CA LYS A 64 -1.16 -19.89 16.95
C LYS A 64 -0.56 -18.49 17.18
N GLY A 65 -1.35 -17.60 17.78
CA GLY A 65 -0.90 -16.28 18.16
C GLY A 65 0.00 -16.28 19.40
N ILE A 66 0.49 -15.09 19.75
CA ILE A 66 1.26 -14.84 20.97
C ILE A 66 0.40 -15.17 22.22
N ASP A 67 -0.89 -14.85 22.16
CA ASP A 67 -1.82 -15.02 23.28
C ASP A 67 -2.50 -16.40 23.33
N THR A 68 -1.85 -17.44 22.82
CA THR A 68 -2.34 -18.85 22.83
C THR A 68 -3.59 -19.13 21.97
N TYR A 69 -4.34 -18.11 21.55
CA TYR A 69 -5.48 -18.25 20.65
C TYR A 69 -5.07 -18.55 19.21
N GLU A 70 -5.88 -19.35 18.52
CA GLU A 70 -5.76 -19.56 17.07
C GLU A 70 -6.29 -18.34 16.31
N ASN A 71 -5.44 -17.75 15.46
CA ASN A 71 -5.81 -16.67 14.57
C ASN A 71 -5.90 -17.18 13.13
N CYS A 72 -6.95 -16.79 12.40
CA CYS A 72 -7.00 -17.00 10.96
C CYS A 72 -6.19 -15.92 10.25
N ARG A 73 -5.17 -16.31 9.50
CA ARG A 73 -4.41 -15.42 8.61
C ARG A 73 -4.86 -15.56 7.18
N PHE A 74 -4.72 -14.49 6.42
CA PHE A 74 -5.08 -14.41 5.02
C PHE A 74 -3.93 -13.78 4.23
N LEU A 75 -3.63 -14.38 3.08
CA LEU A 75 -2.76 -13.81 2.07
C LEU A 75 -3.65 -13.20 0.98
N LEU A 76 -3.62 -11.88 0.85
CA LEU A 76 -4.31 -11.15 -0.20
C LEU A 76 -3.29 -10.68 -1.24
N ASN A 77 -3.61 -10.85 -2.51
CA ASN A 77 -2.81 -10.33 -3.61
C ASN A 77 -3.63 -9.35 -4.46
N ARG A 78 -2.97 -8.30 -4.96
CA ARG A 78 -3.64 -7.25 -5.72
C ARG A 78 -3.97 -7.76 -7.13
N ASP A 79 -5.23 -7.62 -7.53
CA ASP A 79 -5.73 -7.95 -8.87
C ASP A 79 -6.50 -6.75 -9.42
N ASP A 80 -5.75 -5.67 -9.62
CA ASP A 80 -6.25 -4.38 -10.04
C ASP A 80 -5.37 -3.95 -11.22
N SER A 81 -5.93 -3.97 -12.43
CA SER A 81 -5.24 -3.36 -13.56
C SER A 81 -5.22 -1.86 -13.28
N PRO A 82 -4.06 -1.18 -13.29
CA PRO A 82 -4.09 0.26 -13.42
C PRO A 82 -4.90 0.56 -14.68
N SER A 83 -5.80 1.53 -14.61
CA SER A 83 -6.45 2.05 -15.81
C SER A 83 -5.34 2.36 -16.82
N THR A 84 -5.51 1.90 -18.06
CA THR A 84 -4.53 2.08 -19.16
C THR A 84 -4.14 3.55 -19.37
N GLU A 85 -4.88 4.48 -18.79
CA GLU A 85 -4.60 5.92 -18.70
C GLU A 85 -3.44 6.30 -17.75
N CYS A 86 -2.83 5.38 -16.99
CA CYS A 86 -1.67 5.71 -16.14
C CYS A 86 -0.32 5.20 -16.68
N SER A 87 -0.23 4.79 -17.95
CA SER A 87 1.04 4.26 -18.49
C SER A 87 1.38 4.67 -19.93
N ASN A 88 0.52 5.41 -20.63
CA ASN A 88 0.71 5.67 -22.07
C ASN A 88 0.60 7.13 -22.50
N ASN A 89 0.69 8.10 -21.60
CA ASN A 89 0.79 9.49 -22.02
C ASN A 89 1.94 10.16 -21.26
N ASN A 90 2.95 10.58 -22.02
CA ASN A 90 3.85 11.66 -21.59
C ASN A 90 3.11 13.01 -21.43
N ASP A 91 1.78 13.02 -21.55
CA ASP A 91 0.92 14.21 -21.60
C ASP A 91 -0.10 14.34 -20.44
N ASP A 92 -0.18 13.37 -19.50
CA ASP A 92 -1.22 13.40 -18.44
C ASP A 92 -0.85 14.20 -17.17
N ALA A 93 0.31 14.87 -17.16
CA ALA A 93 0.69 15.78 -16.07
C ALA A 93 -0.16 17.07 -16.03
N GLU A 94 -0.98 17.36 -17.05
CA GLU A 94 -1.77 18.60 -17.15
C GLU A 94 -3.26 18.48 -16.74
N SER A 95 -3.81 17.29 -16.47
CA SER A 95 -5.25 17.14 -16.21
C SER A 95 -5.67 17.36 -14.75
N TYR A 96 -4.72 17.36 -13.80
CA TYR A 96 -4.92 18.01 -12.51
C TYR A 96 -4.73 19.51 -12.66
N GLN A 97 -5.69 20.16 -13.34
CA GLN A 97 -5.89 21.59 -13.21
C GLN A 97 -6.31 21.88 -11.76
N VAL A 98 -5.32 21.92 -10.87
CA VAL A 98 -5.41 22.61 -9.60
C VAL A 98 -5.94 23.99 -9.95
N ARG A 99 -7.19 24.28 -9.55
CA ARG A 99 -7.71 25.65 -9.59
C ARG A 99 -6.63 26.51 -8.94
N LYS A 100 -5.94 27.33 -9.75
CA LYS A 100 -4.91 28.25 -9.28
C LYS A 100 -5.60 29.27 -8.38
N VAL A 101 -5.73 28.94 -7.10
CA VAL A 101 -5.98 29.94 -6.07
C VAL A 101 -4.72 30.82 -6.10
N LYS A 102 -4.88 32.11 -6.38
CA LYS A 102 -3.84 33.14 -6.25
C LYS A 102 -3.40 33.18 -4.79
N ILE A 103 -2.51 32.28 -4.39
CA ILE A 103 -1.75 32.39 -3.15
C ILE A 103 -0.55 33.24 -3.52
N GLY A 104 -0.48 34.45 -2.94
CA GLY A 104 0.66 35.35 -3.11
C GLY A 104 1.98 34.63 -2.83
N LYS A 105 3.03 35.08 -3.53
CA LYS A 105 4.43 34.62 -3.41
C LYS A 105 4.78 34.08 -2.02
N LEU A 106 4.91 32.74 -1.89
CA LEU A 106 5.72 32.15 -0.85
C LEU A 106 7.13 31.90 -1.40
N PRO A 107 8.20 32.22 -0.65
CA PRO A 107 9.57 32.06 -1.12
C PRO A 107 9.97 30.58 -1.21
N LEU A 108 10.61 30.23 -2.32
CA LEU A 108 11.20 28.90 -2.58
C LEU A 108 12.38 28.66 -1.64
N ILE A 109 12.19 27.79 -0.65
CA ILE A 109 13.30 27.29 0.16
C ILE A 109 14.07 26.28 -0.70
N HIS A 110 15.22 26.68 -1.22
CA HIS A 110 16.14 25.79 -1.93
C HIS A 110 16.75 24.80 -0.92
N SER A 111 16.36 23.53 -0.98
CA SER A 111 17.04 22.48 -0.23
C SER A 111 18.41 22.24 -0.86
N ASN A 112 19.47 22.68 -0.17
CA ASN A 112 20.85 22.38 -0.53
C ASN A 112 21.07 20.85 -0.45
N ASN A 113 21.17 20.20 -1.61
CA ASN A 113 21.69 18.84 -1.77
C ASN A 113 23.18 18.83 -1.40
N ARG A 114 23.50 18.66 -0.11
CA ARG A 114 24.86 18.37 0.32
C ARG A 114 25.10 16.87 0.14
N LYS A 115 25.75 16.52 -0.97
CA LYS A 115 26.30 15.17 -1.23
C LYS A 115 27.08 14.72 0.00
N ARG A 116 26.73 13.56 0.57
CA ARG A 116 27.59 12.88 1.56
C ARG A 116 28.86 12.46 0.83
N GLN A 117 29.97 13.17 1.05
CA GLN A 117 31.30 12.69 0.68
C GLN A 117 31.68 11.57 1.65
N VAL A 118 32.09 10.43 1.09
CA VAL A 118 32.72 9.33 1.84
C VAL A 118 34.18 9.73 2.05
N PRO A 119 34.71 9.80 3.27
CA PRO A 119 36.12 10.08 3.46
C PRO A 119 36.96 8.84 3.10
N GLU A 120 37.84 9.00 2.11
CA GLU A 120 38.91 8.06 1.77
C GLU A 120 40.04 8.10 2.80
N GLY A 121 40.57 6.92 3.14
CA GLY A 121 42.01 6.69 3.37
C GLY A 121 42.68 7.37 4.57
N GLY A 122 42.59 6.76 5.76
CA GLY A 122 43.52 7.00 6.85
C GLY A 122 44.72 6.06 6.79
N LYS A 123 45.86 6.55 6.30
CA LYS A 123 47.18 5.89 6.40
C LYS A 123 47.65 5.92 7.86
N HIS A 124 48.22 4.82 8.35
CA HIS A 124 49.05 4.78 9.56
C HIS A 124 50.39 4.10 9.24
N SER A 125 51.45 4.89 9.32
CA SER A 125 52.87 4.52 9.49
C SER A 125 53.63 5.85 9.72
N PRO A 126 54.77 5.90 10.44
CA PRO A 126 55.69 4.81 10.78
C PRO A 126 55.61 4.35 12.25
#